data_AF-A0A0Q4QM89-F1
#
_entry.id   AF-A0A0Q4QM89-F1
#
_cell.length_a   1.000
_cell.length_b   1.000
_cell.length_c   1.000
_cell.angle_alpha   90.00
_cell.angle_beta   90.00
_cell.angle_gamma   90.00
#
_symmetry.space_group_name_H-M   'P 1'
#
loop_
_entity.id
_entity.type
_entity.pdbx_description
1 polymer ?
#
loop_
_entity_poly.entity_id
_entity_poly.type
_entity_poly.pdbx_seq_one_letter_code
_entity_poly.pdbx_strand_id
1 'polypeptide(L)'
;MSFCCGASMIGTKGTLKHFRTHIHNVPILFCPVCNRVEIHHLVENEYEILAEYAHGDGAAEVDFQEYVEQEGKDLRENCVNHESEDPMDVVLSQIDISLDLLSFANQINDIAWQGELKKRLVILSSRRNKLKERRTSV
;
A
#
# COMPACT_ATOMS: atom_id res chain seq x y z
N MET A 1 -0.64 -10.76 -7.46
CA MET A 1 -1.52 -9.63 -7.06
C MET A 1 -1.57 -9.55 -5.55
N SER A 2 -1.20 -8.40 -4.99
CA SER A 2 -1.18 -8.14 -3.56
C SER A 2 -2.52 -7.54 -3.11
N PHE A 3 -3.28 -8.30 -2.33
CA PHE A 3 -4.57 -7.89 -1.77
C PHE A 3 -4.51 -7.91 -0.24
N CYS A 4 -5.03 -6.85 0.38
CA CYS A 4 -5.13 -6.77 1.83
C CYS A 4 -6.49 -6.16 2.21
N CYS A 5 -7.22 -6.81 3.14
CA CYS A 5 -8.60 -6.43 3.49
C CYS A 5 -9.54 -6.37 2.27
N GLY A 6 -9.31 -7.23 1.28
CA GLY A 6 -10.03 -7.26 0.01
C GLY A 6 -9.81 -6.04 -0.89
N ALA A 7 -8.89 -5.13 -0.52
CA ALA A 7 -8.50 -3.98 -1.32
C ALA A 7 -7.19 -4.26 -2.06
N SER A 8 -7.06 -3.71 -3.26
CA SER A 8 -5.79 -3.70 -3.97
C SER A 8 -4.78 -2.88 -3.17
N MET A 9 -3.61 -3.46 -2.92
CA MET A 9 -2.53 -2.72 -2.28
C MET A 9 -1.92 -1.71 -3.26
N ILE A 10 -1.44 -0.59 -2.72
CA ILE A 10 -0.83 0.51 -3.47
C ILE A 10 0.68 0.34 -3.42
N GLY A 11 1.35 0.40 -4.56
CA GLY A 11 2.82 0.38 -4.62
C GLY A 11 3.39 1.77 -4.37
N THR A 12 4.34 1.87 -3.44
CA THR A 12 5.05 3.12 -3.09
C THR A 12 6.49 2.86 -2.69
N LYS A 13 7.29 3.93 -2.62
CA LYS A 13 8.59 3.88 -1.94
C LYS A 13 8.44 4.39 -0.51
N GLY A 14 8.96 3.64 0.45
CA GLY A 14 8.85 3.94 1.87
C GLY A 14 10.20 3.93 2.58
N THR A 15 10.19 4.39 3.83
CA THR A 15 11.28 4.16 4.76
C THR A 15 10.89 3.07 5.74
N LEU A 16 11.69 2.01 5.83
CA LEU A 16 11.51 0.94 6.80
C LEU A 16 12.61 1.01 7.87
N LYS A 17 12.27 0.58 9.07
CA LYS A 17 13.19 0.52 10.19
C LYS A 17 13.55 -0.92 10.50
N HIS A 18 14.83 -1.23 10.47
CA HIS A 18 15.39 -2.51 10.90
C HIS A 18 16.33 -2.26 12.08
N PHE A 19 15.92 -2.66 13.29
CA PHE A 19 16.57 -2.31 14.56
C PHE A 19 16.83 -0.81 14.76
N ARG A 20 18.07 -0.36 14.53
CA ARG A 20 18.52 1.04 14.64
C ARG A 20 18.79 1.68 13.28
N THR A 21 18.70 0.91 12.21
CA THR A 21 18.95 1.32 10.84
C THR A 21 17.64 1.71 10.15
N HIS A 22 17.65 2.85 9.49
CA HIS A 22 16.55 3.29 8.62
C HIS A 22 16.97 3.07 7.18
N ILE A 23 16.11 2.40 6.42
CA ILE A 23 16.35 2.08 5.02
C ILE A 23 15.31 2.84 4.20
N HIS A 24 15.78 3.81 3.43
CA HIS A 24 14.97 4.70 2.61
C HIS A 24 14.71 4.08 1.23
N ASN A 25 13.70 4.62 0.54
CA ASN A 25 13.33 4.26 -0.84
C ASN A 25 13.03 2.77 -1.07
N VAL A 26 12.63 2.04 -0.03
CA VAL A 26 12.26 0.63 -0.14
C VAL A 26 10.93 0.51 -0.88
N PRO A 27 10.83 -0.28 -1.95
CA PRO A 27 9.56 -0.60 -2.58
C PRO A 27 8.64 -1.36 -1.61
N ILE A 28 7.51 -0.76 -1.28
CA ILE A 28 6.52 -1.30 -0.36
C ILE A 28 5.13 -1.32 -0.98
N LEU A 29 4.29 -2.20 -0.43
CA LEU A 29 2.87 -2.30 -0.68
C LEU A 29 2.12 -1.76 0.54
N PHE A 30 1.20 -0.84 0.31
CA PHE A 30 0.42 -0.20 1.35
C PHE A 30 -1.08 -0.47 1.17
N CYS A 31 -1.74 -0.94 2.22
CA CYS A 31 -3.19 -1.11 2.23
C CYS A 31 -3.89 0.22 2.63
N PRO A 32 -4.74 0.80 1.77
CA PRO A 32 -5.43 2.05 2.10
C PRO A 32 -6.54 1.90 3.16
N VAL A 33 -6.88 0.66 3.54
CA VAL A 33 -7.95 0.36 4.49
C VAL A 33 -7.38 0.19 5.90
N CYS A 34 -6.42 -0.72 6.10
CA CYS A 34 -5.86 -1.04 7.41
C CYS A 34 -4.48 -0.41 7.67
N ASN A 35 -3.93 0.32 6.68
CA ASN A 35 -2.57 0.89 6.71
C ASN A 35 -1.46 -0.16 6.89
N ARG A 36 -1.72 -1.44 6.60
CA ARG A 36 -0.69 -2.47 6.56
C ARG A 36 0.33 -2.11 5.49
N VAL A 37 1.60 -2.21 5.86
CA VAL A 37 2.75 -2.03 4.98
C VAL A 37 3.45 -3.37 4.85
N GLU A 38 3.76 -3.77 3.63
CA GLU A 38 4.52 -4.97 3.30
C GLU A 38 5.63 -4.59 2.33
N ILE A 39 6.77 -5.31 2.38
CA ILE A 39 7.82 -5.14 1.37
C ILE A 39 7.33 -5.77 0.06
N HIS A 40 7.65 -5.15 -1.07
CA HIS A 40 7.27 -5.71 -2.35
C HIS A 40 8.02 -7.04 -2.59
N HIS A 41 7.30 -8.12 -2.91
CA HIS A 41 7.87 -9.47 -3.07
C HIS A 41 9.10 -9.58 -4.00
N LEU A 42 9.20 -8.74 -5.05
CA LEU A 42 10.36 -8.71 -5.96
C LEU A 42 11.65 -8.19 -5.32
N VAL A 43 11.57 -7.66 -4.10
CA VAL A 43 12.68 -6.93 -3.45
C VAL A 43 12.91 -7.41 -2.02
N GLU A 44 12.12 -8.41 -1.58
CA GLU A 44 12.10 -8.91 -0.21
C GLU A 44 13.45 -9.50 0.17
N ASN A 45 14.05 -10.32 -0.70
CA ASN A 45 15.36 -10.92 -0.47
C ASN A 45 16.48 -9.87 -0.41
N GLU A 46 16.48 -8.95 -1.37
CA GLU A 46 17.48 -7.88 -1.46
C GLU A 46 17.39 -6.95 -0.24
N TYR A 47 16.18 -6.66 0.22
CA TYR A 47 15.94 -5.91 1.43
C TYR A 47 16.46 -6.64 2.67
N GLU A 48 16.14 -7.92 2.84
CA GLU A 48 16.60 -8.70 4.00
C GLU A 48 18.14 -8.72 4.08
N ILE A 49 18.81 -8.95 2.95
CA ILE A 49 20.28 -8.96 2.88
C ILE A 49 20.86 -7.59 3.23
N LEU A 50 20.33 -6.51 2.63
CA LEU A 50 20.82 -5.15 2.89
C LEU A 50 20.59 -4.74 4.35
N ALA A 51 19.44 -5.10 4.91
CA ALA A 51 19.07 -4.75 6.27
C ALA A 51 20.00 -5.41 7.31
N GLU A 52 20.29 -6.69 7.15
CA GLU A 52 21.23 -7.42 8.02
C GLU A 52 22.66 -6.88 7.87
N TYR A 53 23.10 -6.62 6.64
CA TYR A 53 24.44 -6.07 6.39
C TYR A 53 24.62 -4.67 6.99
N ALA A 54 23.66 -3.78 6.73
CA ALA A 54 23.67 -2.42 7.27
C ALA A 54 23.60 -2.39 8.80
N HIS A 55 22.86 -3.33 9.40
CA HIS A 55 22.82 -3.50 10.84
C HIS A 55 24.18 -3.96 11.40
N GLY A 56 24.81 -4.95 10.76
CA GLY A 56 26.13 -5.46 11.12
C GLY A 56 27.22 -4.39 11.06
N ASP A 57 27.16 -3.50 10.07
CA ASP A 57 28.09 -2.38 9.89
C ASP A 57 27.77 -1.16 10.80
N GLY A 58 26.64 -1.21 11.52
CA GLY A 58 26.21 -0.12 12.40
C GLY A 58 25.74 1.13 11.66
N ALA A 59 25.35 1.01 10.38
CA ALA A 59 24.83 2.12 9.59
C ALA A 59 23.47 2.58 10.16
N ALA A 60 23.32 3.88 10.39
CA ALA A 60 22.08 4.46 10.92
C ALA A 60 21.03 4.70 9.82
N GLU A 61 21.49 5.06 8.62
CA GLU A 61 20.67 5.39 7.46
C GLU A 61 21.30 4.77 6.21
N VAL A 62 20.47 4.16 5.36
CA VAL A 62 20.85 3.54 4.09
C VAL A 62 19.79 3.85 3.05
N ASP A 63 20.19 4.13 1.81
CA ASP A 63 19.26 4.28 0.69
C ASP A 63 19.20 2.97 -0.10
N PHE A 64 18.06 2.30 -0.13
CA PHE A 64 17.89 1.05 -0.85
C PHE A 64 18.24 1.15 -2.34
N GLN A 65 17.95 2.30 -2.97
CA GLN A 65 18.14 2.50 -4.39
C GLN A 65 19.62 2.61 -4.80
N GLU A 66 20.53 2.88 -3.86
CA GLU A 66 21.97 2.92 -4.11
C GLU A 66 22.60 1.51 -4.19
N TYR A 67 21.96 0.52 -3.59
CA TYR A 67 22.53 -0.85 -3.46
C TYR A 67 21.85 -1.87 -4.37
N VAL A 68 20.63 -1.58 -4.84
CA VAL A 68 19.83 -2.51 -5.62
C VAL A 68 19.42 -1.85 -6.93
N GLU A 69 20.05 -2.27 -8.03
CA GLU A 69 19.60 -1.89 -9.37
C GLU A 69 18.27 -2.59 -9.67
N GLN A 70 17.21 -1.80 -9.84
CA GLN A 70 15.89 -2.30 -10.21
C GLN A 70 15.50 -1.82 -11.60
N GLU A 71 15.13 -2.76 -12.47
CA GLU A 71 14.40 -2.43 -13.68
C GLU A 71 13.00 -1.92 -13.27
N GLY A 72 12.86 -0.60 -13.16
CA GLY A 72 11.71 0.08 -12.55
C GLY A 72 10.33 -0.14 -13.20
N LYS A 73 10.20 -1.07 -14.15
CA LYS A 73 8.93 -1.48 -14.77
C LYS A 73 8.18 -2.52 -13.95
N ASP A 74 8.87 -3.48 -13.32
CA ASP A 74 8.22 -4.69 -12.77
C ASP A 74 7.47 -4.46 -11.45
N LEU A 75 7.87 -3.45 -10.69
CA LEU A 75 7.19 -3.06 -9.44
C LEU A 75 5.82 -2.42 -9.70
N ARG A 76 5.66 -1.78 -10.86
CA ARG A 76 4.43 -1.04 -11.23
C ARG A 76 3.38 -1.99 -11.80
N GLU A 77 3.79 -2.98 -12.58
CA GLU A 77 2.85 -3.90 -13.24
C GLU A 77 1.98 -4.72 -12.27
N ASN A 78 2.44 -4.91 -11.02
CA ASN A 78 1.73 -5.69 -10.01
C ASN A 78 0.77 -4.89 -9.11
N CYS A 79 0.78 -3.56 -9.21
CA CYS A 79 -0.05 -2.68 -8.38
C CYS A 79 -1.16 -2.04 -9.21
N VAL A 80 -2.41 -2.14 -8.75
CA VAL A 80 -3.57 -1.53 -9.42
C VAL A 80 -3.51 -0.01 -9.39
N ASN A 81 -2.90 0.55 -8.33
CA ASN A 81 -2.73 1.99 -8.13
C ASN A 81 -1.27 2.31 -7.76
N HIS A 82 -0.70 3.41 -8.28
CA HIS A 82 0.67 3.88 -8.01
C HIS A 82 0.74 5.22 -7.28
N GLU A 83 1.89 5.55 -6.67
CA GLU A 83 2.17 6.86 -6.03
C GLU A 83 1.91 8.08 -6.91
N SER A 84 2.00 7.94 -8.22
CA SER A 84 1.76 9.03 -9.17
C SER A 84 0.29 9.39 -9.33
N GLU A 85 -0.64 8.55 -8.84
CA GLU A 85 -2.07 8.81 -8.92
C GLU A 85 -2.51 9.78 -7.82
N ASP A 86 -3.47 10.66 -8.15
CA ASP A 86 -4.06 11.56 -7.17
C ASP A 86 -4.67 10.70 -6.03
N PRO A 87 -4.31 10.94 -4.76
CA PRO A 87 -4.82 10.14 -3.64
C PRO A 87 -6.36 10.10 -3.55
N MET A 88 -7.05 11.10 -4.09
CA MET A 88 -8.51 11.10 -4.21
C MET A 88 -8.95 10.05 -5.23
N ASP A 89 -8.33 9.99 -6.40
CA ASP A 89 -8.70 9.06 -7.48
C ASP A 89 -8.51 7.61 -7.04
N VAL A 90 -7.40 7.33 -6.33
CA VAL A 90 -7.14 6.04 -5.69
C VAL A 90 -8.27 5.66 -4.72
N VAL A 91 -8.68 6.58 -3.85
CA VAL A 91 -9.74 6.31 -2.87
C VAL A 91 -11.11 6.13 -3.55
N LEU A 92 -11.41 6.91 -4.58
CA LEU A 92 -12.65 6.79 -5.35
C LEU A 92 -12.72 5.44 -6.07
N SER A 93 -11.66 5.06 -6.79
CA SER A 93 -11.55 3.76 -7.43
C SER A 93 -11.78 2.60 -6.44
N GLN A 94 -11.17 2.68 -5.25
CA GLN A 94 -11.37 1.66 -4.21
C GLN A 94 -12.80 1.66 -3.62
N ILE A 95 -13.49 2.80 -3.58
CA ILE A 95 -14.90 2.88 -3.18
C ILE A 95 -15.77 2.20 -4.22
N ASP A 96 -15.57 2.50 -5.51
CA ASP A 96 -16.36 1.95 -6.60
C ASP A 96 -16.24 0.43 -6.66
N ILE A 97 -15.01 -0.11 -6.59
CA ILE A 97 -14.75 -1.56 -6.49
C ILE A 97 -15.48 -2.16 -5.27
N SER A 98 -15.47 -1.48 -4.13
CA SER A 98 -16.13 -1.97 -2.91
C SER A 98 -17.66 -2.00 -3.05
N LEU A 99 -18.24 -1.05 -3.78
CA LEU A 99 -19.69 -1.00 -4.05
C LEU A 99 -20.11 -2.08 -5.05
N ASP A 100 -19.29 -2.35 -6.07
CA ASP A 100 -19.51 -3.45 -7.01
C ASP A 100 -19.47 -4.81 -6.30
N LEU A 101 -18.44 -5.03 -5.47
CA LEU A 101 -18.34 -6.25 -4.65
C LEU A 101 -19.51 -6.37 -3.68
N LEU A 102 -19.98 -5.26 -3.10
CA LEU A 102 -21.13 -5.29 -2.19
C LEU A 102 -22.41 -5.66 -2.94
N SER A 103 -22.58 -5.16 -4.17
CA SER A 103 -23.70 -5.53 -5.04
C SER A 103 -23.70 -7.03 -5.35
N PHE A 104 -22.53 -7.60 -5.64
CA PHE A 104 -22.39 -9.04 -5.84
C PHE A 104 -22.62 -9.85 -4.55
N ALA A 105 -22.06 -9.43 -3.42
CA ALA A 105 -22.26 -10.06 -2.11
C ALA A 105 -23.74 -10.07 -1.69
N ASN A 106 -24.51 -9.03 -2.06
CA ASN A 106 -25.96 -8.98 -1.88
C ASN A 106 -26.68 -10.02 -2.75
N GLN A 107 -26.27 -10.20 -4.01
CA GLN A 107 -26.88 -11.18 -4.93
C GLN A 107 -26.73 -12.61 -4.42
N ILE A 108 -25.58 -12.94 -3.83
CA ILE A 108 -25.31 -14.28 -3.29
C ILE A 108 -25.74 -14.45 -1.82
N ASN A 109 -26.33 -13.41 -1.20
CA ASN A 109 -26.75 -13.38 0.21
C ASN A 109 -25.62 -13.68 1.22
N ASP A 110 -24.38 -13.32 0.91
CA ASP A 110 -23.26 -13.48 1.84
C ASP A 110 -23.24 -12.33 2.86
N ILE A 111 -23.90 -12.54 4.00
CA ILE A 111 -24.04 -11.53 5.06
C ILE A 111 -22.69 -11.18 5.71
N ALA A 112 -21.78 -12.15 5.84
CA ALA A 112 -20.48 -11.92 6.46
C ALA A 112 -19.65 -10.99 5.57
N TRP A 113 -19.61 -11.28 4.27
CA TRP A 113 -18.88 -10.48 3.30
C TRP A 113 -19.48 -9.09 3.11
N GLN A 114 -20.81 -8.97 3.08
CA GLN A 114 -21.50 -7.67 3.09
C GLN A 114 -21.09 -6.83 4.31
N GLY A 115 -20.99 -7.45 5.48
CA GLY A 115 -20.57 -6.77 6.72
C GLY A 115 -19.14 -6.24 6.63
N GLU A 116 -18.21 -7.01 6.07
CA GLU A 116 -16.84 -6.59 5.83
C GLU A 116 -16.75 -5.43 4.83
N LEU A 117 -17.47 -5.52 3.71
CA LEU A 117 -17.50 -4.48 2.66
C LEU A 117 -18.10 -3.17 3.17
N LYS A 118 -19.15 -3.23 4.01
CA LYS A 118 -19.71 -2.03 4.67
C LYS A 118 -18.71 -1.36 5.59
N LYS A 119 -17.98 -2.13 6.43
CA LYS A 119 -16.91 -1.58 7.29
C LYS A 119 -15.82 -0.91 6.46
N ARG A 120 -15.41 -1.54 5.36
CA ARG A 120 -14.44 -0.98 4.40
C ARG A 120 -14.92 0.34 3.81
N LEU A 121 -16.16 0.40 3.32
CA LEU A 121 -16.74 1.62 2.75
C LEU A 121 -16.77 2.78 3.74
N VAL A 122 -17.02 2.52 5.03
CA VAL A 122 -16.96 3.54 6.09
C VAL A 122 -15.54 4.12 6.21
N ILE A 123 -14.51 3.27 6.24
CA ILE A 123 -13.11 3.70 6.33
C ILE A 123 -12.71 4.52 5.10
N LEU A 124 -13.01 4.01 3.90
CA LEU A 124 -12.69 4.70 2.64
C LEU A 124 -13.42 6.03 2.52
N SER A 125 -14.69 6.09 2.92
CA SER A 125 -15.48 7.33 2.93
C SER A 125 -14.91 8.37 3.90
N SER A 126 -14.47 7.95 5.10
CA SER A 126 -13.80 8.83 6.05
C SER A 126 -12.49 9.37 5.47
N ARG A 127 -11.70 8.52 4.81
CA ARG A 127 -10.45 8.91 4.15
C ARG A 127 -10.68 9.92 3.02
N ARG A 128 -11.69 9.68 2.17
CA ARG A 128 -12.13 10.61 1.12
C ARG A 128 -12.48 11.98 1.71
N ASN A 129 -13.25 12.02 2.80
CA ASN A 129 -13.64 13.27 3.44
C ASN A 129 -12.42 14.05 3.96
N LYS A 130 -11.48 13.38 4.63
CA LYS A 130 -10.21 14.00 5.08
C LYS A 130 -9.39 14.56 3.92
N LEU A 131 -9.32 13.85 2.79
CA LEU A 131 -8.64 14.34 1.58
C LEU A 131 -9.35 15.57 1.00
N LYS A 132 -10.69 15.59 1.02
CA LYS A 132 -11.49 16.73 0.56
C LYS A 132 -11.26 17.97 1.42
N GLU A 133 -11.26 17.82 2.75
CA GLU A 133 -10.97 18.90 3.70
C GLU A 133 -9.58 19.53 3.48
N ARG A 134 -8.57 18.69 3.23
CA ARG A 134 -7.21 19.15 2.92
C ARG A 134 -7.13 19.95 1.62
N ARG A 135 -7.89 19.57 0.58
CA ARG A 135 -7.94 20.31 -0.70
C ARG A 135 -8.64 21.67 -0.58
N THR A 136 -9.63 21.78 0.30
CA THR A 136 -10.37 23.05 0.53
C THR A 136 -9.64 24.03 1.45
N SER A 137 -8.55 23.59 2.10
CA SER A 137 -7.76 24.41 3.03
C SER A 137 -6.59 25.14 2.35
N VAL A 138 -6.58 25.17 1.01
CA VAL A 138 -5.58 25.83 0.15
C VAL A 138 -6.23 26.97 -0.61
#